data_AF-A0A7Y8TFD5-F1
#
_entry.id   AF-A0A7Y8TFD5-F1
#
_cell.length_a   1.000
_cell.length_b   1.000
_cell.length_c   1.000
_cell.angle_alpha   90.00
_cell.angle_beta   90.00
_cell.angle_gamma   90.00
#
_symmetry.space_group_name_H-M   'P 1'
#
loop_
_entity.id
_entity.type
_entity.pdbx_description
1 polymer ?
#
loop_
_entity_poly.entity_id
_entity_poly.type
_entity_poly.pdbx_seq_one_letter_code
_entity_poly.pdbx_strand_id
1 'polypeptide(L)'
;RLCDEVSLVGVNNRDLKTFVTDLGRAEELSLKIPKGFVRIAESGIKTGEDVARLRNAGYQGFLIGERFMSQRDPAKACADFIQQIPSNLSQRIKK
;
A
#
# COMPACT_ATOMS: atom_id res chain seq x y z
N ARG A 1 -18.96 -5.28 9.43
CA ARG A 1 -18.82 -3.81 9.68
C ARG A 1 -17.55 -3.64 10.49
N LEU A 2 -16.80 -2.57 10.25
CA LEU A 2 -15.73 -2.13 11.16
C LEU A 2 -16.39 -1.36 12.31
N CYS A 3 -15.82 -1.40 13.51
CA CYS A 3 -16.32 -0.65 14.66
C CYS A 3 -15.72 0.76 14.70
N ASP A 4 -16.34 1.64 15.49
CA ASP A 4 -16.05 3.08 15.51
C ASP A 4 -14.69 3.41 16.17
N GLU A 5 -14.12 2.47 16.92
CA GLU A 5 -12.80 2.62 17.54
C GLU A 5 -11.63 2.39 16.55
N VAL A 6 -11.91 1.82 15.37
CA VAL A 6 -10.89 1.57 14.35
C VAL A 6 -10.69 2.83 13.51
N SER A 7 -9.46 3.32 13.43
CA SER A 7 -9.12 4.46 12.56
C SER A 7 -8.38 4.03 11.27
N LEU A 8 -7.81 2.82 11.28
CA LEU A 8 -6.92 2.34 10.24
C LEU A 8 -7.15 0.84 9.97
N VAL A 9 -7.10 0.47 8.69
CA VAL A 9 -7.23 -0.90 8.22
C VAL A 9 -6.01 -1.27 7.37
N GLY A 10 -5.26 -2.27 7.84
CA GLY A 10 -4.21 -2.92 7.06
C GLY A 10 -4.79 -4.01 6.15
N VAL A 11 -4.38 -4.02 4.89
CA VAL A 11 -4.68 -5.09 3.94
C VAL A 11 -3.38 -5.79 3.59
N ASN A 12 -3.25 -7.02 4.08
CA ASN A 12 -2.14 -7.89 3.73
C ASN A 12 -2.42 -8.60 2.41
N ASN A 13 -1.65 -8.27 1.38
CA ASN A 13 -1.79 -8.81 0.03
C ASN A 13 -1.20 -10.21 -0.12
N ARG A 14 -0.63 -10.78 0.96
CA ARG A 14 -0.10 -12.13 1.00
C ARG A 14 -1.17 -13.11 1.46
N ASP A 15 -1.42 -14.12 0.66
CA ASP A 15 -2.15 -15.30 1.15
C ASP A 15 -1.28 -16.03 2.18
N LEU A 16 -1.79 -16.22 3.40
CA LEU A 16 -1.02 -16.81 4.50
C LEU A 16 -0.87 -18.34 4.39
N LYS A 17 -1.58 -19.00 3.48
CA LYS A 17 -1.45 -20.44 3.21
C LYS A 17 -0.46 -20.71 2.08
N THR A 18 -0.50 -19.93 1.01
CA THR A 18 0.34 -20.14 -0.19
C THR A 18 1.53 -19.20 -0.29
N PHE A 19 1.56 -18.14 0.53
CA PHE A 19 2.55 -17.06 0.52
C PHE A 19 2.60 -16.24 -0.79
N VAL A 20 1.67 -16.47 -1.70
CA VAL A 20 1.52 -15.71 -2.95
C VAL A 20 1.02 -14.31 -2.62
N THR A 21 1.65 -13.30 -3.25
CA THR A 21 1.23 -11.90 -3.16
C THR A 21 0.54 -11.46 -4.44
N ASP A 22 -0.61 -10.79 -4.31
CA ASP A 22 -1.36 -10.26 -5.45
C ASP A 22 -1.91 -8.86 -5.14
N LEU A 23 -1.52 -7.87 -5.93
CA LEU A 23 -2.00 -6.49 -5.80
C LEU A 23 -3.44 -6.32 -6.28
N GLY A 24 -3.94 -7.17 -7.19
CA GLY A 24 -5.34 -7.13 -7.64
C GLY A 24 -6.30 -7.41 -6.49
N ARG A 25 -5.96 -8.34 -5.60
CA ARG A 25 -6.70 -8.59 -4.36
C ARG A 25 -6.78 -7.35 -3.46
N ALA A 26 -5.71 -6.57 -3.38
CA ALA A 26 -5.70 -5.31 -2.62
C ALA A 26 -6.74 -4.33 -3.18
N GLU A 27 -6.76 -4.18 -4.50
CA GLU A 27 -7.69 -3.29 -5.21
C GLU A 27 -9.14 -3.70 -4.96
N GLU A 28 -9.46 -4.99 -5.05
CA GLU A 28 -10.80 -5.51 -4.75
C GLU A 28 -11.21 -5.28 -3.28
N LEU A 29 -10.28 -5.49 -2.34
CA LEU A 29 -10.55 -5.30 -0.91
C LEU A 29 -10.70 -3.81 -0.55
N SER A 30 -10.01 -2.92 -1.24
CA SER A 30 -10.12 -1.47 -1.02
C SER A 30 -11.57 -0.97 -1.13
N LEU A 31 -12.34 -1.54 -2.07
CA LEU A 31 -13.74 -1.21 -2.35
C LEU A 31 -14.69 -1.67 -1.24
N LYS A 32 -14.27 -2.68 -0.45
CA LYS A 32 -15.07 -3.23 0.66
C LYS A 32 -14.84 -2.49 1.98
N ILE A 33 -13.75 -1.72 2.08
CA ILE A 33 -13.46 -0.92 3.27
C ILE A 33 -14.26 0.39 3.19
N PRO A 34 -15.14 0.68 4.16
CA PRO A 34 -15.93 1.90 4.17
C PRO A 34 -15.08 3.17 4.04
N LYS A 35 -15.71 4.24 3.56
CA LYS A 35 -15.08 5.57 3.59
C LYS A 35 -14.88 6.00 5.04
N GLY A 36 -13.84 6.79 5.31
CA GLY A 36 -13.51 7.30 6.64
C GLY A 36 -12.34 6.59 7.33
N PHE A 37 -11.98 5.39 6.89
CA PHE A 37 -10.82 4.66 7.42
C PHE A 37 -9.57 4.92 6.56
N VAL A 38 -8.42 5.04 7.22
CA VAL A 38 -7.11 5.01 6.54
C VAL A 38 -6.83 3.58 6.09
N ARG A 39 -6.50 3.38 4.81
CA ARG A 39 -6.14 2.09 4.24
C ARG A 39 -4.64 1.98 4.08
N ILE A 40 -4.06 0.92 4.65
CA ILE A 40 -2.64 0.57 4.51
C ILE A 40 -2.51 -0.69 3.67
N ALA A 41 -1.66 -0.65 2.63
CA ALA A 41 -1.34 -1.85 1.85
C ALA A 41 -0.06 -2.49 2.37
N GLU A 42 -0.06 -3.81 2.51
CA GLU A 42 1.06 -4.57 3.05
C GLU A 42 1.39 -5.76 2.13
N SER A 43 2.66 -6.13 2.06
CA SER A 43 3.20 -7.22 1.23
C SER A 43 3.05 -7.00 -0.29
N GLY A 44 3.99 -7.56 -1.06
CA GLY A 44 3.92 -7.60 -2.53
C GLY A 44 4.25 -6.29 -3.25
N ILE A 45 4.56 -5.21 -2.53
CA ILE A 45 4.92 -3.90 -3.10
C ILE A 45 6.42 -3.89 -3.41
N LYS A 46 6.79 -3.76 -4.68
CA LYS A 46 8.18 -3.88 -5.14
C LYS A 46 8.70 -2.63 -5.83
N THR A 47 7.84 -1.84 -6.47
CA THR A 47 8.25 -0.65 -7.25
C THR A 47 7.43 0.60 -6.90
N GLY A 48 7.89 1.76 -7.37
CA GLY A 48 7.15 3.01 -7.23
C GLY A 48 5.81 3.00 -7.97
N GLU A 49 5.73 2.25 -9.08
CA GLU A 49 4.51 2.02 -9.85
C GLU A 49 3.49 1.20 -9.08
N ASP A 50 3.93 0.19 -8.31
CA ASP A 50 3.03 -0.56 -7.41
C ASP A 50 2.38 0.38 -6.39
N VAL A 51 3.16 1.31 -5.83
CA VAL A 51 2.65 2.34 -4.92
C VAL A 51 1.64 3.23 -5.64
N ALA A 52 1.96 3.73 -6.84
CA ALA A 52 1.04 4.56 -7.61
C ALA A 52 -0.28 3.83 -7.93
N ARG A 53 -0.20 2.56 -8.34
CA ARG A 53 -1.35 1.68 -8.59
C ARG A 53 -2.25 1.58 -7.36
N LEU A 54 -1.68 1.27 -6.19
CA LEU A 54 -2.45 1.14 -4.95
C LEU A 54 -2.96 2.49 -4.41
N ARG A 55 -2.24 3.60 -4.65
CA ARG A 55 -2.77 4.95 -4.36
C ARG A 55 -4.02 5.23 -5.18
N ASN A 56 -4.05 4.85 -6.46
CA ASN A 56 -5.24 4.98 -7.31
C ASN A 56 -6.41 4.10 -6.82
N ALA A 57 -6.12 2.99 -6.15
CA ALA A 57 -7.12 2.16 -5.47
C ALA A 57 -7.56 2.72 -4.09
N GLY A 58 -7.05 3.89 -3.67
CA GLY A 58 -7.49 4.57 -2.45
C GLY A 58 -6.76 4.17 -1.18
N TYR A 59 -5.57 3.57 -1.30
CA TYR A 59 -4.64 3.39 -0.18
C TYR A 59 -3.87 4.67 0.13
N GLN A 60 -3.70 4.97 1.41
CA GLN A 60 -2.99 6.17 1.88
C GLN A 60 -1.63 5.86 2.51
N GLY A 61 -1.37 4.61 2.89
CA GLY A 61 -0.07 4.22 3.43
C GLY A 61 0.34 2.82 3.01
N PHE A 62 1.62 2.52 3.23
CA PHE A 62 2.30 1.34 2.72
C PHE A 62 3.25 0.78 3.77
N LEU A 63 3.19 -0.52 4.02
CA LEU A 63 4.13 -1.23 4.89
C LEU A 63 5.05 -2.09 4.01
N ILE A 64 6.32 -1.68 3.93
CA ILE A 64 7.34 -2.32 3.10
C ILE A 64 8.58 -2.57 3.98
N GLY A 65 8.91 -3.83 4.22
CA GLY A 65 10.04 -4.21 5.07
C GLY A 65 11.16 -4.91 4.30
N GLU A 66 10.87 -6.13 3.81
CA GLU A 66 11.82 -7.04 3.17
C GLU A 66 12.71 -6.39 2.10
N ARG A 67 12.14 -5.53 1.25
CA ARG A 67 12.86 -4.79 0.21
C ARG A 67 14.01 -3.94 0.77
N PHE A 68 13.80 -3.28 1.90
CA PHE A 68 14.80 -2.39 2.50
C PHE A 68 15.73 -3.14 3.42
N MET A 69 15.20 -4.06 4.23
CA MET A 69 15.99 -4.85 5.20
C MET A 69 16.99 -5.80 4.54
N SER A 70 16.78 -6.15 3.26
CA SER A 70 17.73 -6.96 2.47
C SER A 70 18.92 -6.17 1.91
N GLN A 71 18.91 -4.83 2.02
CA GLN A 71 19.98 -3.98 1.52
C GLN A 71 21.02 -3.69 2.60
N ARG A 72 22.27 -3.42 2.17
CA ARG A 72 23.37 -3.05 3.09
C ARG A 72 23.07 -1.77 3.88
N ASP A 73 22.38 -0.81 3.24
CA ASP A 73 21.92 0.44 3.86
C ASP A 73 20.41 0.59 3.61
N PRO A 74 19.57 0.14 4.56
CA PRO A 74 18.12 0.22 4.42
C PRO A 74 17.59 1.65 4.34
N ALA A 75 18.25 2.61 5.00
CA ALA A 75 17.83 4.01 4.99
C ALA A 75 18.02 4.62 3.60
N LYS A 76 19.20 4.40 2.99
CA LYS A 76 19.44 4.80 1.60
C LYS A 76 18.49 4.11 0.63
N ALA A 77 18.26 2.80 0.79
CA ALA A 77 17.33 2.07 -0.08
C ALA A 77 15.89 2.59 -0.01
N CYS A 78 15.43 3.00 1.18
CA CYS A 78 14.13 3.63 1.38
C CYS A 78 14.08 5.03 0.73
N ALA A 79 15.11 5.85 0.95
CA ALA A 79 15.21 7.18 0.34
C ALA A 79 15.19 7.10 -1.20
N ASP A 80 15.99 6.20 -1.79
CA ASP A 80 16.05 6.00 -3.24
C ASP A 80 14.70 5.48 -3.80
N PHE A 81 13.99 4.63 -3.04
CA PHE A 81 12.65 4.15 -3.42
C PHE A 81 11.62 5.27 -3.47
N ILE A 82 11.63 6.18 -2.49
CA ILE A 82 10.68 7.29 -2.44
C ILE A 82 10.82 8.16 -3.69
N GLN A 83 12.05 8.36 -4.20
CA GLN A 83 12.30 9.10 -5.44
C GLN A 83 11.77 8.39 -6.70
N GLN A 84 11.55 7.07 -6.65
CA GLN A 84 10.99 6.29 -7.77
C GLN A 84 9.46 6.37 -7.84
N ILE A 85 8.79 6.86 -6.79
CA ILE A 85 7.33 6.92 -6.75
C ILE A 85 6.87 8.02 -7.72
N PRO A 86 6.07 7.70 -8.75
CA PRO A 86 5.55 8.69 -9.68
C PRO A 86 4.77 9.79 -8.96
N SER A 87 5.10 11.06 -9.24
CA SER A 87 4.50 12.25 -8.62
C SER A 87 3.12 12.61 -9.19
N ASN A 88 2.76 11.99 -10.31
CA ASN A 88 1.53 12.18 -11.07
C ASN A 88 0.33 11.52 -10.39
N LEU A 89 -0.11 12.09 -9.26
CA LEU A 89 -1.53 12.04 -8.89
C LEU A 89 -2.25 13.22 -9.57
N SER A 90 -2.89 12.93 -10.70
CA SER A 90 -3.92 13.80 -11.25
C SER A 90 -5.05 13.96 -10.23
N GLN A 91 -5.26 15.20 -9.77
CA GLN A 91 -6.54 15.80 -9.38
C GLN A 91 -7.61 14.83 -8.85
N ARG A 92 -7.82 14.72 -7.53
CA ARG A 92 -9.16 14.48 -6.91
C ARG A 92 -9.12 14.47 -5.38
N ILE A 93 -8.99 15.65 -4.79
CA ILE A 93 -9.80 16.03 -3.62
C ILE A 93 -10.31 17.45 -3.88
N LYS A 94 -11.22 17.57 -4.85
CA LYS A 94 -12.21 18.65 -4.92
C LYS A 94 -13.57 17.98 -5.10
N LYS A 95 -14.24 17.71 -4.00
CA LYS A 95 -15.69 17.74 -3.80
C LYS A 95 -15.96 17.47 -2.32
#